data_AF-A0A453BZ95-F1
#
_entry.id   AF-A0A453BZ95-F1
#
_cell.length_a   1.000
_cell.length_b   1.000
_cell.length_c   1.000
_cell.angle_alpha   90.00
_cell.angle_beta   90.00
_cell.angle_gamma   90.00
#
_symmetry.space_group_name_H-M   'P 1'
#
loop_
_entity.id
_entity.type
_entity.pdbx_description
1 polymer ?
#
loop_
_entity_poly.entity_id
_entity_poly.type
_entity_poly.pdbx_seq_one_letter_code
_entity_poly.pdbx_strand_id
1 'polypeptide(L)'
;MGVAGLCRALNSSLGVQWLLRRFSSESERLYYTGGLQNLGNNCFLNVILQALASCDHFVSSLDDLLGSDDVLPEEQSERMPLILALSSLLKDLSRVRDQKIVLNPESVMHPLSCYVSHFNLTRQQDASEAFVHLLTSLRDEFSHCYVPYKSSLADITMFHSKVYKQREAVIGLREFSLLAPLSRG
;
A
#
# COMPACT_ATOMS: atom_id res chain seq x y z
N MET A 1 14.16 4.78 -35.58
CA MET A 1 13.05 3.85 -35.34
C MET A 1 11.92 4.64 -34.70
N GLY A 2 11.25 5.47 -35.51
CA GLY A 2 10.31 6.48 -35.04
C GLY A 2 8.93 5.91 -34.71
N VAL A 3 8.04 6.77 -34.23
CA VAL A 3 6.63 6.54 -33.85
C VAL A 3 5.88 5.50 -34.69
N ALA A 4 6.15 5.40 -36.00
CA ALA A 4 5.59 4.39 -36.88
C ALA A 4 5.92 2.93 -36.48
N GLY A 5 7.09 2.68 -35.90
CA GLY A 5 7.49 1.37 -35.37
C GLY A 5 6.75 0.99 -34.09
N LEU A 6 6.51 1.97 -33.22
CA LEU A 6 5.70 1.79 -32.00
C LEU A 6 4.23 1.51 -32.35
N CYS A 7 3.66 2.25 -33.31
CA CYS A 7 2.30 2.00 -33.80
C CYS A 7 2.12 0.59 -34.37
N ARG A 8 3.14 0.07 -35.08
CA ARG A 8 3.06 -1.27 -35.68
C ARG A 8 3.21 -2.40 -34.65
N ALA A 9 3.99 -2.19 -33.59
CA ALA A 9 4.13 -3.13 -32.48
C ALA A 9 2.89 -3.19 -31.58
N LEU A 10 2.20 -2.05 -31.39
CA LEU A 10 0.97 -1.99 -30.62
C LEU A 10 -0.24 -2.59 -31.36
N ASN A 11 -0.24 -2.56 -32.69
CA ASN A 11 -1.31 -3.13 -33.51
C ASN A 11 -1.40 -4.68 -33.44
N SER A 12 -0.37 -5.36 -32.95
CA SER A 12 -0.38 -6.82 -32.73
C SER A 12 -0.78 -7.23 -31.31
N SER A 13 -0.89 -6.29 -30.37
CA SER A 13 -1.37 -6.55 -29.02
C SER A 13 -2.88 -6.36 -28.98
N LEU A 14 -3.60 -7.43 -28.66
CA LEU A 14 -5.06 -7.61 -28.70
C LEU A 14 -5.86 -6.74 -27.71
N GLY A 15 -5.41 -5.50 -27.44
CA GLY A 15 -6.03 -4.57 -26.49
C GLY A 15 -6.12 -3.12 -26.98
N VAL A 16 -5.68 -2.78 -28.20
CA VAL A 16 -5.64 -1.37 -28.68
C VAL A 16 -6.70 -1.07 -29.76
N GLN A 17 -7.49 -2.08 -30.14
CA GLN A 17 -8.54 -1.93 -31.16
C GLN A 17 -9.67 -0.99 -30.71
N TRP A 18 -9.88 -0.81 -29.40
CA TRP A 18 -10.85 0.15 -28.85
C TRP A 18 -10.38 1.61 -28.98
N LEU A 19 -9.06 1.87 -28.92
CA LEU A 19 -8.52 3.22 -29.08
C LEU A 19 -8.63 3.69 -30.53
N LEU A 20 -8.28 2.86 -31.52
CA LEU A 20 -8.30 3.29 -32.92
C LEU A 20 -9.70 3.44 -33.52
N ARG A 21 -10.67 2.62 -33.09
CA ARG A 21 -12.02 2.57 -33.71
C ARG A 21 -12.91 3.77 -33.34
N ARG A 22 -12.54 4.54 -32.31
CA ARG A 22 -13.29 5.71 -31.85
C ARG A 22 -13.04 6.95 -32.70
N PHE A 23 -12.00 6.97 -33.54
CA PHE A 23 -11.47 8.16 -34.24
C PHE A 23 -12.06 8.47 -35.62
N SER A 24 -13.15 7.81 -36.05
CA SER A 24 -13.57 7.88 -37.46
C SER A 24 -14.99 8.36 -37.72
N SER A 25 -15.89 8.45 -36.74
CA SER A 25 -17.26 8.92 -36.99
C SER A 25 -18.00 9.20 -35.68
N GLU A 26 -17.77 10.36 -35.08
CA GLU A 26 -18.76 11.18 -34.37
C GLU A 26 -18.07 12.48 -33.95
N SER A 27 -18.81 13.53 -33.60
CA SER A 27 -18.22 14.71 -32.96
C SER A 27 -17.53 14.27 -31.66
N GLU A 28 -16.23 13.96 -31.75
CA GLU A 28 -15.54 13.10 -30.79
C GLU A 28 -15.34 13.83 -29.47
N ARG A 29 -16.07 13.35 -28.44
CA ARG A 29 -15.70 13.65 -27.06
C ARG A 29 -14.33 13.06 -26.79
N LEU A 30 -13.32 13.91 -26.76
CA LEU A 30 -11.96 13.55 -26.43
C LEU A 30 -11.86 13.31 -24.92
N TYR A 31 -11.37 12.14 -24.55
CA TYR A 31 -11.10 11.77 -23.17
C TYR A 31 -9.61 11.90 -22.87
N TYR A 32 -9.30 12.40 -21.69
CA TYR A 32 -7.94 12.69 -21.24
C TYR A 32 -7.67 12.05 -19.88
N THR A 33 -6.42 11.65 -19.66
CA THR A 33 -5.88 11.35 -18.33
C THR A 33 -5.14 12.57 -17.77
N GLY A 34 -4.83 12.56 -16.48
CA GLY A 34 -4.14 13.67 -15.83
C GLY A 34 -2.70 13.84 -16.34
N GLY A 35 -2.30 15.08 -16.65
CA GLY A 35 -0.90 15.44 -16.86
C GLY A 35 -0.18 15.75 -15.55
N LEU A 36 1.15 15.84 -15.57
CA LEU A 36 1.95 16.25 -14.41
C LEU A 36 2.69 17.56 -14.67
N GLN A 37 2.67 18.46 -13.69
CA GLN A 37 3.44 19.69 -13.71
C GLN A 37 4.93 19.36 -13.59
N ASN A 38 5.75 19.97 -14.45
CA ASN A 38 7.21 19.94 -14.29
C ASN A 38 7.61 21.07 -13.35
N LEU A 39 8.10 20.73 -12.16
CA LEU A 39 8.48 21.67 -11.09
C LEU A 39 9.94 22.11 -11.17
N GLY A 40 10.65 21.75 -12.24
CA GLY A 40 12.06 22.04 -12.44
C GLY A 40 12.87 20.75 -12.44
N ASN A 41 13.28 20.32 -13.63
CA ASN A 41 14.08 19.12 -13.90
C ASN A 41 13.55 17.79 -13.32
N ASN A 42 12.31 17.73 -12.85
CA ASN A 42 11.68 16.51 -12.30
C ASN A 42 10.97 15.66 -13.36
N CYS A 43 11.22 15.91 -14.66
CA CYS A 43 10.58 15.18 -15.75
C CYS A 43 10.89 13.67 -15.72
N PHE A 44 12.07 13.28 -15.21
CA PHE A 44 12.43 11.88 -15.00
C PHE A 44 11.42 11.17 -14.07
N LEU A 45 10.97 11.85 -13.01
CA LEU A 45 9.99 11.33 -12.07
C LEU A 45 8.59 11.34 -12.68
N ASN A 46 8.23 12.39 -13.42
CA ASN A 46 6.93 12.48 -14.08
C ASN A 46 6.69 11.31 -15.05
N VAL A 47 7.72 10.88 -15.80
CA VAL A 47 7.61 9.72 -16.70
C VAL A 47 7.33 8.43 -15.91
N ILE A 48 7.99 8.24 -14.77
CA ILE A 48 7.78 7.07 -13.90
C ILE A 48 6.35 7.06 -13.34
N LEU A 49 5.89 8.19 -12.80
CA LEU A 49 4.55 8.31 -12.21
C LEU A 49 3.45 8.06 -13.26
N GLN A 50 3.62 8.58 -14.47
CA GLN A 50 2.70 8.33 -15.58
C GLN A 50 2.69 6.85 -16.01
N ALA A 51 3.86 6.20 -16.04
CA ALA A 51 3.95 4.77 -16.35
C ALA A 51 3.29 3.91 -15.27
N LEU A 52 3.49 4.22 -13.99
CA LEU A 52 2.86 3.52 -12.87
C LEU A 52 1.35 3.73 -12.82
N ALA A 53 0.86 4.94 -13.11
CA ALA A 53 -0.57 5.23 -13.18
C ALA A 53 -1.27 4.48 -14.32
N SER A 54 -0.52 4.06 -15.35
CA SER A 54 -1.02 3.23 -16.45
C SER A 54 -1.01 1.73 -16.13
N CYS A 55 -0.59 1.33 -14.91
CA CYS A 55 -0.51 -0.06 -14.47
C CYS A 55 -1.59 -0.33 -13.40
N ASP A 56 -2.78 -0.75 -13.83
CA ASP A 56 -3.93 -0.99 -12.95
C ASP A 56 -3.60 -1.91 -11.77
N HIS A 57 -2.86 -3.00 -12.02
CA HIS A 57 -2.45 -3.92 -10.96
C HIS A 57 -1.57 -3.27 -9.89
N PHE A 58 -0.66 -2.37 -10.29
CA PHE A 58 0.17 -1.65 -9.34
C PHE A 58 -0.65 -0.66 -8.51
N VAL A 59 -1.55 0.08 -9.16
CA VAL A 59 -2.47 1.02 -8.48
C VAL A 59 -3.36 0.28 -7.48
N SER A 60 -3.96 -0.85 -7.87
CA SER A 60 -4.76 -1.68 -6.96
C SER A 60 -3.94 -2.26 -5.82
N SER A 61 -2.71 -2.71 -6.07
CA SER A 61 -1.84 -3.27 -5.02
C SER A 61 -1.51 -2.24 -3.93
N LEU A 62 -1.35 -0.96 -4.29
CA LEU A 62 -1.19 0.11 -3.30
C LEU A 62 -2.47 0.38 -2.51
N ASP A 63 -3.64 0.19 -3.11
CA ASP A 63 -4.92 0.34 -2.42
C ASP A 63 -5.15 -0.79 -1.41
N ASP A 64 -4.86 -2.03 -1.81
CA ASP A 64 -4.94 -3.21 -0.93
C ASP A 64 -4.01 -3.05 0.28
N LEU A 65 -2.84 -2.44 0.08
CA LEU A 65 -1.89 -2.14 1.14
C LEU A 65 -2.50 -1.24 2.22
N LEU A 66 -3.24 -0.22 1.79
CA LEU A 66 -3.88 0.78 2.63
C LEU A 66 -5.20 0.29 3.23
N GLY A 67 -5.89 -0.65 2.58
CA GLY A 67 -7.12 -1.25 3.08
C GLY A 67 -6.91 -2.38 4.10
N SER A 68 -5.67 -2.80 4.32
CA SER A 68 -5.34 -4.00 5.12
C SER A 68 -5.41 -3.84 6.65
N ASP A 69 -5.60 -2.62 7.17
CA ASP A 69 -5.53 -2.34 8.61
C ASP A 69 -6.73 -1.49 9.07
N ASP A 70 -7.34 -1.82 10.21
CA ASP A 70 -8.45 -1.07 10.84
C ASP A 70 -7.92 0.23 11.51
N VAL A 71 -7.10 1.00 10.78
CA VAL A 71 -6.37 2.17 11.28
C VAL A 71 -7.07 3.43 10.81
N LEU A 72 -7.13 4.45 11.67
CA LEU A 72 -7.72 5.73 11.32
C LEU A 72 -6.91 6.40 10.19
N PRO A 73 -7.54 7.13 9.25
CA PRO A 73 -6.83 7.75 8.13
C PRO A 73 -5.66 8.65 8.54
N GLU A 74 -5.78 9.31 9.69
CA GLU A 74 -4.75 10.19 10.27
C GLU A 74 -3.50 9.39 10.69
N GLU A 75 -3.70 8.28 11.41
CA GLU A 75 -2.63 7.37 11.82
C GLU A 75 -1.96 6.70 10.61
N GLN A 76 -2.74 6.40 9.57
CA GLN A 76 -2.20 5.85 8.33
C GLN A 76 -1.29 6.85 7.61
N SER A 77 -1.65 8.13 7.61
CA SER A 77 -0.84 9.22 7.03
C SER A 77 0.49 9.42 7.74
N GLU A 78 0.55 9.15 9.03
CA GLU A 78 1.80 9.20 9.79
C GLU A 78 2.66 7.96 9.55
N ARG A 79 2.03 6.78 9.42
CA ARG A 79 2.73 5.50 9.29
C ARG A 79 3.28 5.27 7.88
N MET A 80 2.54 5.62 6.84
CA MET A 80 2.83 5.31 5.43
C MET A 80 2.67 6.52 4.49
N PRO A 81 3.31 7.67 4.78
CA PRO A 81 3.09 8.91 4.05
C PRO A 81 3.44 8.81 2.55
N LEU A 82 4.51 8.10 2.16
CA LEU A 82 4.91 7.98 0.76
C LEU A 82 3.93 7.11 -0.04
N ILE A 83 3.55 5.95 0.49
CA ILE A 83 2.61 5.02 -0.13
C ILE A 83 1.24 5.68 -0.30
N LEU A 84 0.76 6.40 0.73
CA LEU A 84 -0.49 7.15 0.65
C LEU A 84 -0.45 8.24 -0.42
N ALA A 85 0.59 9.08 -0.41
CA ALA A 85 0.74 10.14 -1.39
C ALA A 85 0.83 9.59 -2.82
N LEU A 86 1.58 8.49 -3.01
CA LEU A 86 1.71 7.82 -4.30
C LEU A 86 0.38 7.24 -4.75
N SER A 87 -0.31 6.47 -3.91
CA SER A 87 -1.61 5.87 -4.21
C SER A 87 -2.63 6.94 -4.63
N SER A 88 -2.71 8.04 -3.87
CA SER A 88 -3.59 9.17 -4.17
C SER A 88 -3.30 9.78 -5.55
N LEU A 89 -2.03 10.12 -5.82
CA LEU A 89 -1.64 10.73 -7.09
C LEU A 89 -1.86 9.80 -8.29
N LEU A 90 -1.53 8.51 -8.17
CA LEU A 90 -1.69 7.56 -9.26
C LEU A 90 -3.18 7.33 -9.59
N LYS A 91 -4.06 7.28 -8.59
CA LYS A 91 -5.52 7.24 -8.80
C LYS A 91 -6.03 8.48 -9.52
N ASP A 92 -5.50 9.66 -9.19
CA ASP A 92 -5.90 10.89 -9.88
C ASP A 92 -5.41 10.98 -11.33
N LEU A 93 -4.22 10.43 -11.60
CA LEU A 93 -3.65 10.33 -12.94
C LEU A 93 -4.38 9.31 -13.82
N SER A 94 -4.78 8.17 -13.27
CA SER A 94 -5.47 7.11 -14.00
C SER A 94 -6.94 7.43 -14.32
N ARG A 95 -7.54 8.42 -13.65
CA ARG A 95 -8.90 8.88 -13.92
C ARG A 95 -9.03 9.49 -15.32
N VAL A 96 -9.94 8.93 -16.10
CA VAL A 96 -10.36 9.45 -17.41
C VAL A 96 -11.33 10.62 -17.23
N ARG A 97 -11.11 11.73 -17.94
CA ARG A 97 -11.84 12.99 -17.80
C ARG A 97 -12.16 13.61 -19.16
N ASP A 98 -13.19 14.44 -19.22
CA ASP A 98 -13.57 15.20 -20.42
C ASP A 98 -12.69 16.45 -20.65
N GLN A 99 -11.86 16.81 -19.67
CA GLN A 99 -11.01 17.98 -19.69
C GLN A 99 -9.57 17.62 -19.37
N LYS A 100 -8.63 18.34 -19.99
CA LYS A 100 -7.21 18.26 -19.65
C LYS A 100 -6.98 18.89 -18.29
N ILE A 101 -6.39 18.13 -17.39
CA ILE A 101 -5.93 18.62 -16.08
C ILE A 101 -4.43 18.41 -15.94
N VAL A 102 -3.81 19.23 -15.10
CA VAL A 102 -2.40 19.09 -14.73
C VAL A 102 -2.35 18.98 -13.21
N LEU A 103 -1.73 17.92 -12.71
CA LEU A 103 -1.58 17.62 -11.29
C LEU A 103 -0.17 18.00 -10.82
N ASN A 104 -0.06 18.38 -9.54
CA ASN A 104 1.21 18.70 -8.91
C ASN A 104 1.82 17.43 -8.28
N PRO A 105 3.02 16.97 -8.71
CA PRO A 105 3.68 15.80 -8.13
C PRO A 105 4.36 16.06 -6.76
N GLU A 106 4.34 17.29 -6.26
CA GLU A 106 5.01 17.69 -5.02
C GLU A 106 4.57 16.87 -3.80
N SER A 107 3.30 16.44 -3.77
CA SER A 107 2.76 15.57 -2.69
C SER A 107 3.51 14.25 -2.57
N VAL A 108 4.05 13.71 -3.67
CA VAL A 108 4.90 12.50 -3.67
C VAL A 108 6.37 12.87 -3.46
N MET A 109 6.83 13.98 -4.05
CA MET A 109 8.22 14.42 -3.92
C MET A 109 8.62 14.71 -2.48
N HIS A 110 7.72 15.33 -1.69
CA HIS A 110 7.97 15.69 -0.31
C HIS A 110 8.28 14.46 0.58
N PRO A 111 7.40 13.46 0.73
CA PRO A 111 7.70 12.27 1.52
C PRO A 111 8.84 11.43 0.90
N LEU A 112 8.95 11.37 -0.43
CA LEU A 112 10.04 10.63 -1.07
C LEU A 112 11.41 11.20 -0.68
N SER A 113 11.53 12.53 -0.56
CA SER A 113 12.78 13.21 -0.20
C SER A 113 13.36 12.77 1.16
N CYS A 114 12.50 12.31 2.08
CA CYS A 114 12.91 11.78 3.37
C CYS A 114 13.68 10.46 3.27
N TYR A 115 13.39 9.65 2.23
CA TYR A 115 14.05 8.36 1.99
C TYR A 115 15.28 8.46 1.09
N VAL A 116 15.38 9.53 0.29
CA VAL A 116 16.40 9.67 -0.76
C VAL A 116 17.29 10.89 -0.54
N SER A 117 17.92 10.98 0.63
CA SER A 117 18.69 12.16 1.07
C SER A 117 19.79 12.62 0.10
N HIS A 118 20.38 11.71 -0.68
CA HIS A 118 21.41 12.02 -1.67
C HIS A 118 20.89 12.19 -3.10
N PHE A 119 19.59 11.92 -3.33
CA PHE A 119 18.97 11.96 -4.64
C PHE A 119 18.13 13.22 -4.80
N ASN A 120 18.68 14.21 -5.50
CA ASN A 120 18.01 15.49 -5.63
C ASN A 120 16.86 15.42 -6.65
N LEU A 121 15.63 15.51 -6.15
CA LEU A 121 14.39 15.44 -6.95
C LEU A 121 14.12 16.68 -7.83
N THR A 122 14.86 17.77 -7.65
CA THR A 122 14.73 19.03 -8.43
C THR A 122 15.90 19.26 -9.41
N ARG A 123 16.81 18.28 -9.52
CA ARG A 123 17.84 18.22 -10.56
C ARG A 123 17.51 17.11 -11.55
N GLN A 124 18.02 17.20 -12.76
CA GLN A 124 17.79 16.17 -13.77
C GLN A 124 18.53 14.90 -13.32
N GLN A 125 17.79 13.79 -13.28
CA GLN A 125 18.31 12.47 -12.90
C GLN A 125 17.98 11.44 -13.99
N ASP A 126 18.58 10.27 -13.88
CA ASP A 126 18.19 9.11 -14.66
C ASP A 126 16.86 8.53 -14.13
N ALA A 127 15.93 8.22 -15.04
CA ALA A 127 14.62 7.70 -14.66
C ALA A 127 14.68 6.26 -14.13
N SER A 128 15.61 5.43 -14.60
CA SER A 128 15.76 4.07 -14.09
C SER A 128 16.33 4.06 -12.68
N GLU A 129 17.30 4.93 -12.38
CA GLU A 129 17.84 5.13 -11.04
C GLU A 129 16.77 5.68 -10.08
N ALA A 130 16.04 6.72 -10.50
CA ALA A 130 14.92 7.26 -9.73
C ALA A 130 13.84 6.22 -9.43
N PHE A 131 13.58 5.31 -10.38
CA PHE A 131 12.59 4.25 -10.19
C PHE A 131 13.04 3.23 -9.15
N VAL A 132 14.32 2.83 -9.17
CA VAL A 132 14.91 1.95 -8.14
C VAL A 132 14.83 2.61 -6.77
N HIS A 133 15.14 3.90 -6.67
CA HIS A 133 14.99 4.67 -5.44
C HIS A 133 13.55 4.68 -4.95
N LEU A 134 12.58 5.00 -5.82
CA LEU A 134 11.16 4.99 -5.48
C LEU A 134 10.72 3.62 -4.92
N LEU A 135 11.02 2.52 -5.64
CA LEU A 135 10.63 1.17 -5.19
C LEU A 135 11.31 0.77 -3.89
N THR A 136 12.57 1.16 -3.69
CA THR A 136 13.30 0.91 -2.45
C THR A 136 12.67 1.68 -1.29
N SER A 137 12.36 2.96 -1.46
CA SER A 137 11.68 3.77 -0.45
C SER A 137 10.30 3.21 -0.09
N LEU A 138 9.51 2.76 -1.06
CA LEU A 138 8.21 2.12 -0.80
C LEU A 138 8.36 0.83 0.00
N ARG A 139 9.35 -0.02 -0.33
CA ARG A 139 9.65 -1.24 0.43
C ARG A 139 10.10 -0.91 1.84
N ASP A 140 10.97 0.09 1.99
CA ASP A 140 11.52 0.46 3.28
C ASP A 140 10.41 1.03 4.18
N GLU A 141 9.57 1.93 3.67
CA GLU A 141 8.37 2.44 4.38
C GLU A 141 7.44 1.29 4.80
N PHE A 142 7.11 0.39 3.86
CA PHE A 142 6.27 -0.77 4.14
C PHE A 142 6.88 -1.66 5.24
N SER A 143 8.18 -1.90 5.21
CA SER A 143 8.86 -2.75 6.20
C SER A 143 8.85 -2.16 7.61
N HIS A 144 8.91 -0.83 7.75
CA HIS A 144 8.80 -0.15 9.05
C HIS A 144 7.40 -0.27 9.64
N CYS A 145 6.38 -0.40 8.79
CA CYS A 145 5.01 -0.63 9.22
C CYS A 145 4.82 -2.07 9.70
N TYR A 146 5.50 -3.03 9.07
CA TYR A 146 5.41 -4.46 9.36
C TYR A 146 6.47 -4.94 10.36
N VAL A 147 7.05 -4.06 11.17
CA VAL A 147 7.73 -4.50 12.39
C VAL A 147 6.69 -5.35 13.13
N PRO A 148 6.90 -6.68 13.27
CA PRO A 148 5.97 -7.48 14.03
C PRO A 148 5.86 -6.77 15.36
N TYR A 149 4.66 -6.65 15.90
CA TYR A 149 4.49 -6.41 17.32
C TYR A 149 5.15 -7.59 18.08
N LYS A 150 6.48 -7.62 18.08
CA LYS A 150 7.29 -8.22 19.11
C LYS A 150 6.96 -7.29 20.27
N SER A 151 5.97 -7.59 21.11
CA SER A 151 6.07 -8.73 22.03
C SER A 151 7.55 -8.90 22.34
N SER A 152 8.13 -7.87 22.96
CA SER A 152 9.51 -7.95 23.37
C SER A 152 9.61 -9.19 24.26
N LEU A 153 10.67 -9.99 24.16
CA LEU A 153 10.85 -11.07 25.14
C LEU A 153 10.90 -10.51 26.58
N ALA A 154 11.20 -9.21 26.72
CA ALA A 154 11.09 -8.48 27.97
C ALA A 154 9.64 -8.46 28.54
N ASP A 155 8.60 -8.48 27.69
CA ASP A 155 7.20 -8.52 28.12
C ASP A 155 6.81 -9.88 28.72
N ILE A 156 7.53 -10.96 28.38
CA ILE A 156 7.29 -12.28 28.99
C ILE A 156 7.67 -12.27 30.48
N THR A 157 8.63 -11.44 30.88
CA THR A 157 9.01 -11.29 32.30
C THR A 157 8.03 -10.44 33.11
N MET A 158 7.08 -9.75 32.46
CA MET A 158 6.00 -9.00 33.11
C MET A 158 4.80 -9.89 33.51
N PHE A 159 4.79 -11.17 33.13
CA PHE A 159 3.85 -12.12 33.73
C PHE A 159 4.30 -12.46 35.15
N HIS A 160 3.78 -11.68 36.09
CA HIS A 160 3.85 -11.94 37.53
C HIS A 160 3.56 -13.41 37.80
N SER A 161 4.57 -14.10 38.33
CA SER A 161 4.57 -15.52 38.71
C SER A 161 3.39 -15.84 39.63
N LYS A 162 2.22 -16.16 39.08
CA LYS A 162 1.21 -16.93 39.79
C LYS A 162 1.54 -18.39 39.58
N VAL A 163 2.49 -18.85 40.40
CA VAL A 163 2.76 -20.26 40.67
C VAL A 163 1.42 -20.97 40.86
N TYR A 164 1.13 -21.95 40.01
CA TYR A 164 0.03 -22.88 40.17
C TYR A 164 0.16 -23.54 41.56
N LYS A 165 -0.79 -23.31 42.46
CA LYS A 165 -1.06 -24.26 43.54
C LYS A 165 -1.72 -25.47 42.90
N GLN A 166 -0.89 -26.45 42.55
CA GLN A 166 -1.31 -27.78 42.18
C GLN A 166 -2.14 -28.36 43.32
N ARG A 167 -3.36 -28.80 42.99
CA ARG A 167 -4.23 -29.57 43.88
C ARG A 167 -3.54 -30.88 44.22
N GLU A 168 -3.11 -31.03 45.46
CA GLU A 168 -2.81 -32.36 46.02
C GLU A 168 -4.13 -32.97 46.50
N ALA A 169 -4.65 -33.90 45.71
CA ALA A 169 -5.67 -34.84 46.13
C ALA A 169 -4.99 -35.92 47.00
N VAL A 170 -5.33 -35.97 48.29
CA VAL A 170 -4.92 -37.06 49.18
C VAL A 170 -6.18 -37.75 49.72
N ILE A 171 -6.54 -38.82 49.00
CA ILE A 171 -6.85 -40.17 49.51
C ILE A 171 -7.93 -40.23 50.61
N GLY A 172 -9.18 -40.43 50.17
CA GLY A 172 -10.24 -40.98 51.01
C GLY A 172 -10.02 -42.48 51.23
N LEU A 173 -9.67 -42.85 52.46
CA LEU A 173 -9.73 -44.23 52.95
C LEU A 173 -11.08 -44.47 53.66
N ARG A 174 -11.78 -45.47 53.11
CA ARG A 174 -12.93 -46.28 53.55
C ARG A 174 -13.32 -46.25 55.04
N GLU A 175 -14.64 -46.23 55.31
CA GLU A 175 -15.48 -47.35 55.84
C GLU A 175 -16.94 -46.87 56.01
N PHE A 176 -17.93 -47.43 55.30
CA PHE A 176 -18.86 -48.53 55.66
C PHE A 176 -19.82 -48.29 56.85
N SER A 177 -21.13 -48.23 56.54
CA SER A 177 -22.32 -48.86 57.21
C SER A 177 -23.54 -47.92 57.19
N LEU A 178 -24.56 -48.12 56.34
CA LEU A 178 -25.76 -48.99 56.47
C LEU A 178 -26.88 -48.48 57.40
N LEU A 179 -28.09 -48.46 56.81
CA LEU A 179 -29.46 -48.49 57.37
C LEU A 179 -30.20 -47.17 57.74
N ALA A 180 -31.40 -47.07 57.16
CA ALA A 180 -32.45 -46.06 57.30
C ALA A 180 -33.32 -46.27 58.58
N PRO A 181 -34.60 -45.84 58.61
CA PRO A 181 -35.16 -44.51 58.89
C PRO A 181 -36.00 -44.49 60.20
N LEU A 182 -36.56 -43.34 60.62
CA LEU A 182 -37.97 -43.14 61.09
C LEU A 182 -38.17 -41.92 62.00
N SER A 183 -39.41 -41.45 61.93
CA SER A 183 -39.98 -40.24 62.49
C SER A 183 -40.23 -40.24 64.00
N ARG A 184 -40.39 -39.00 64.51
CA ARG A 184 -41.20 -38.54 65.66
C ARG A 184 -40.78 -38.93 67.08
N GLY A 185 -40.58 -37.87 67.86
CA GLY A 185 -40.78 -37.77 69.31
C GLY A 185 -40.89 -36.29 69.63
#